data_AF-A0A2G6H4N4-F1
#
_entry.id   AF-A0A2G6H4N4-F1
#
_cell.length_a   1.000
_cell.length_b   1.000
_cell.length_c   1.000
_cell.angle_alpha   90.00
_cell.angle_beta   90.00
_cell.angle_gamma   90.00
#
_symmetry.space_group_name_H-M   'P 1'
#
loop_
_entity.id
_entity.type
_entity.pdbx_description
1 polymer ?
#
loop_
_entity_poly.entity_id
_entity_poly.type
_entity_poly.pdbx_seq_one_letter_code
_entity_poly.pdbx_strand_id
1 'polypeptide(L)'
;MIPSVYLFFNLSGSELLVIVAVIFLLFGPSGIREIGKKTGSILQKMKKATQDFTQELTAETDQIAEEINNLEKDIKQAVGKDQTGNTKN
;
A
#
# COMPACT_ATOMS: atom_id res chain seq x y z
N MET A 1 11.56 23.41 -43.64
CA MET A 1 10.51 23.87 -42.69
C MET A 1 10.45 22.85 -41.56
N ILE A 2 10.93 23.21 -40.37
CA ILE A 2 10.90 22.29 -39.22
C ILE A 2 9.45 22.28 -38.69
N PRO A 3 8.81 21.11 -38.48
CA PRO A 3 7.44 21.07 -37.99
C PRO A 3 7.38 21.66 -36.58
N SER A 4 6.56 22.70 -36.37
CA SER A 4 6.37 23.36 -35.07
C SER A 4 5.92 22.40 -33.96
N VAL A 5 5.39 21.25 -34.35
CA VAL A 5 5.03 20.14 -33.45
C VAL A 5 6.27 19.54 -32.76
N TYR A 6 7.41 19.44 -33.46
CA TYR A 6 8.68 19.01 -32.85
C TYR A 6 9.26 20.05 -31.89
N LEU A 7 8.95 21.35 -32.08
CA LEU A 7 9.31 22.40 -31.11
C LEU A 7 8.54 22.17 -29.79
N PHE A 8 7.23 21.92 -29.89
CA PHE A 8 6.36 21.68 -28.73
C PHE A 8 6.67 20.38 -27.96
N PHE A 9 7.14 19.33 -28.65
CA PHE A 9 7.52 18.05 -28.02
C PHE A 9 8.97 18.00 -27.51
N ASN A 10 9.81 18.99 -27.79
CA ASN A 10 11.15 19.13 -27.19
C ASN A 10 11.07 19.79 -25.81
N LEU A 11 10.15 19.30 -24.96
CA LEU A 11 9.74 19.90 -23.70
C LEU A 11 10.95 20.18 -22.79
N SER A 12 11.49 21.37 -22.97
CA SER A 12 12.63 21.88 -22.23
C SER A 12 12.16 22.38 -20.86
N GLY A 13 13.05 22.46 -19.87
CA GLY A 13 12.69 22.92 -18.53
C GLY A 13 12.01 24.30 -18.50
N SER A 14 12.34 25.17 -19.46
CA SER A 14 11.70 26.48 -19.64
C SER A 14 10.26 26.39 -20.13
N GLU A 15 9.94 25.49 -21.06
CA GLU A 15 8.57 25.35 -21.58
C GLU A 15 7.62 24.80 -20.52
N LEU A 16 8.09 23.83 -19.72
CA LEU A 16 7.33 23.33 -18.57
C LEU A 16 7.03 24.45 -17.56
N LEU A 17 8.00 25.34 -17.32
CA LEU A 17 7.83 26.48 -16.41
C LEU A 17 6.75 27.44 -16.92
N VAL A 18 6.71 27.72 -18.22
CA VAL A 18 5.68 28.58 -18.83
C VAL A 18 4.29 27.94 -18.72
N ILE A 19 4.15 26.64 -18.99
CA ILE A 19 2.86 25.92 -18.86
C ILE A 19 2.38 25.98 -17.41
N VAL A 20 3.27 25.71 -16.45
CA VAL A 20 2.96 25.80 -15.01
C VAL A 20 2.56 27.24 -14.66
N ALA A 21 3.27 28.26 -15.15
CA ALA A 21 2.94 29.66 -14.90
C ALA A 21 1.53 30.03 -15.42
N VAL A 22 1.15 29.56 -16.61
CA VAL A 22 -0.20 29.77 -17.16
C VAL A 22 -1.26 29.10 -16.28
N ILE A 23 -1.04 27.85 -15.86
CA ILE A 23 -1.94 27.14 -14.93
C ILE A 23 -2.05 27.90 -13.60
N PHE A 24 -0.92 28.40 -13.07
CA PHE A 24 -0.88 29.22 -11.86
C PHE A 24 -1.58 30.57 -12.02
N LEU A 25 -1.58 31.19 -13.20
CA LEU A 25 -2.33 32.41 -13.46
C LEU A 25 -3.85 32.16 -13.48
N LEU A 26 -4.28 31.02 -14.04
CA LEU A 26 -5.70 30.64 -14.09
C LEU A 26 -6.25 30.26 -12.71
N PHE A 27 -5.51 29.44 -11.96
CA PHE A 27 -6.00 28.89 -10.68
C PHE A 27 -5.43 29.60 -9.44
N GLY A 28 -4.40 30.42 -9.62
CA GLY A 28 -3.65 31.04 -8.53
C GLY A 28 -2.84 30.03 -7.69
N PRO A 29 -1.97 30.53 -6.80
CA PRO A 29 -1.30 29.69 -5.80
C PRO A 29 -2.27 29.08 -4.77
N SER A 30 -3.48 29.60 -4.68
CA SER A 30 -4.52 29.07 -3.80
C SER A 30 -5.11 27.76 -4.33
N GLY A 31 -5.29 27.60 -5.65
CA GLY A 31 -5.82 26.37 -6.23
C GLY A 31 -4.96 25.15 -5.95
N ILE A 32 -3.63 25.27 -6.10
CA ILE A 32 -2.69 24.18 -5.79
C ILE A 32 -2.67 23.88 -4.29
N ARG A 33 -2.70 24.90 -3.44
CA ARG A 33 -2.78 24.71 -1.97
C ARG A 33 -4.09 24.03 -1.56
N GLU A 34 -5.20 24.34 -2.21
CA GLU A 34 -6.50 23.74 -1.92
C GLU A 34 -6.54 22.26 -2.31
N ILE A 35 -6.06 21.91 -3.51
CA ILE A 35 -5.93 20.52 -3.96
C ILE A 35 -4.99 19.75 -3.04
N GLY A 36 -3.83 20.31 -2.71
CA GLY A 36 -2.86 19.69 -1.80
C GLY A 36 -3.44 19.43 -0.41
N LYS A 37 -4.22 20.37 0.15
CA LYS A 37 -4.91 20.17 1.44
C LYS A 37 -5.95 19.06 1.37
N LYS A 38 -6.77 19.04 0.31
CA LYS A 38 -7.81 18.01 0.13
C LYS A 38 -7.20 16.64 -0.07
N THR A 39 -6.29 16.48 -1.03
CA THR A 39 -5.61 15.20 -1.30
C THR A 39 -4.76 14.75 -0.11
N GLY A 40 -4.03 15.68 0.54
CA GLY A 40 -3.24 15.36 1.75
C GLY A 40 -4.11 14.85 2.89
N SER A 41 -5.28 15.45 3.11
CA SER A 41 -6.23 14.96 4.13
C SER A 41 -6.80 13.58 3.79
N ILE A 42 -7.01 13.28 2.50
CA ILE A 42 -7.45 11.95 2.04
C ILE A 42 -6.36 10.92 2.30
N LEU A 43 -5.12 11.20 1.88
CA LEU A 43 -3.98 10.30 2.11
C LEU A 43 -3.74 10.06 3.61
N GLN A 44 -3.90 11.08 4.45
CA GLN A 44 -3.79 10.95 5.90
C GLN A 44 -4.86 10.04 6.49
N LYS A 45 -6.12 10.19 6.07
CA LYS A 45 -7.23 9.32 6.50
C LYS A 45 -7.05 7.88 6.00
N MET A 46 -6.63 7.71 4.75
CA MET A 46 -6.32 6.41 4.17
C MET A 46 -5.20 5.72 4.96
N LYS A 47 -4.07 6.42 5.22
CA LYS A 47 -2.98 5.88 6.04
C LYS A 47 -3.47 5.43 7.42
N LYS A 48 -4.33 6.22 8.07
CA LYS A 48 -4.83 5.87 9.40
C LYS A 48 -5.73 4.64 9.35
N ALA A 49 -6.70 4.59 8.43
CA ALA A 49 -7.57 3.44 8.25
C ALA A 49 -6.77 2.17 7.89
N THR A 50 -5.76 2.28 7.03
CA THR A 50 -4.85 1.16 6.71
C THR A 50 -4.05 0.72 7.92
N GLN A 51 -3.56 1.65 8.74
CA GLN A 51 -2.81 1.32 9.96
C GLN A 51 -3.68 0.60 10.98
N ASP A 52 -4.92 1.09 11.19
CA ASP A 52 -5.89 0.46 12.09
C ASP A 52 -6.24 -0.96 11.59
N PHE A 53 -6.52 -1.10 10.28
CA PHE A 53 -6.78 -2.39 9.64
C PHE A 53 -5.58 -3.35 9.70
N THR A 54 -4.36 -2.85 9.56
CA THR A 54 -3.13 -3.66 9.64
C THR A 54 -2.91 -4.15 11.07
N GLN A 55 -3.18 -3.32 12.09
CA GLN A 55 -3.09 -3.73 13.49
C GLN A 55 -4.13 -4.80 13.84
N GLU A 56 -5.37 -4.63 13.39
CA GLU A 56 -6.44 -5.61 13.58
C GLU A 56 -6.11 -6.93 12.89
N LEU A 57 -5.70 -6.89 11.62
CA LEU A 57 -5.25 -8.08 10.89
C LEU A 57 -4.05 -8.77 11.54
N THR A 58 -3.07 -8.02 12.03
CA THR A 58 -1.88 -8.62 12.69
C THR A 58 -2.30 -9.31 13.98
N ALA A 59 -3.16 -8.67 14.79
CA ALA A 59 -3.68 -9.27 16.02
C ALA A 59 -4.51 -10.54 15.75
N GLU A 60 -5.37 -10.53 14.73
CA GLU A 60 -6.13 -11.72 14.31
C GLU A 60 -5.21 -12.80 13.73
N THR A 61 -4.21 -12.42 12.93
CA THR A 61 -3.26 -13.37 12.33
C THR A 61 -2.40 -14.05 13.40
N ASP A 62 -1.95 -13.32 14.42
CA ASP A 62 -1.18 -13.89 15.54
C ASP A 62 -2.03 -14.89 16.35
N GLN A 63 -3.31 -14.56 16.59
CA GLN A 63 -4.25 -15.48 17.26
C GLN A 63 -4.52 -16.74 16.43
N ILE A 64 -4.75 -16.58 15.12
CA ILE A 64 -4.94 -17.70 14.19
C ILE A 64 -3.67 -18.56 14.10
N ALA A 65 -2.49 -17.93 14.07
CA ALA A 65 -1.21 -18.63 14.03
C ALA A 65 -0.97 -19.45 15.32
N GLU A 66 -1.40 -18.94 16.48
CA GLU A 66 -1.33 -19.67 17.74
C GLU A 66 -2.31 -20.85 17.78
N GLU A 67 -3.55 -20.67 17.30
CA GLU A 67 -4.51 -21.77 17.14
C GLU A 67 -3.97 -22.86 16.20
N ILE A 68 -3.45 -22.50 15.03
CA ILE A 68 -2.89 -23.46 14.06
C ILE A 68 -1.72 -24.24 14.68
N ASN A 69 -0.82 -23.58 15.42
CA ASN A 69 0.29 -24.26 16.11
C ASN A 69 -0.19 -25.25 17.17
N ASN A 70 -1.23 -24.89 17.93
CA ASN A 70 -1.82 -25.78 18.92
C ASN A 70 -2.49 -27.00 18.26
N LEU A 71 -3.24 -26.79 17.16
CA LEU A 71 -3.79 -27.88 16.36
C LEU A 71 -2.70 -28.79 15.79
N GLU A 72 -1.60 -28.25 15.26
CA GLU A 72 -0.49 -29.05 14.75
C GLU A 72 0.15 -29.89 15.87
N LYS A 73 0.28 -29.32 17.06
CA LYS A 73 0.83 -30.02 18.24
C LYS A 73 -0.10 -31.15 18.71
N ASP A 74 -1.41 -30.95 18.65
CA ASP A 74 -2.40 -31.97 18.99
C ASP A 74 -2.44 -33.09 17.94
N ILE A 75 -2.38 -32.74 16.65
CA ILE A 75 -2.28 -33.71 15.55
C ILE A 75 -0.98 -34.51 15.66
N LYS A 76 0.18 -33.87 15.94
CA LYS A 76 1.45 -34.58 16.14
C LYS A 76 1.42 -35.51 17.36
N GLN A 77 0.73 -35.14 18.43
CA GLN A 77 0.55 -36.02 19.60
C GLN A 77 -0.41 -37.18 19.33
N ALA A 78 -1.46 -36.97 18.53
CA ALA A 78 -2.40 -38.01 18.12
C ALA A 78 -1.75 -39.00 17.13
N VAL A 79 -1.05 -38.48 16.11
CA VAL A 79 -0.38 -39.28 15.08
C VAL A 79 0.91 -39.94 15.61
N GLY A 80 1.64 -39.27 16.50
CA GLY A 80 2.85 -39.82 17.12
C GLY A 80 2.60 -40.96 18.12
N LYS A 81 1.36 -41.11 18.62
CA LYS A 81 0.98 -42.21 19.50
C LYS A 81 0.73 -43.55 18.78
N ASP A 82 0.59 -43.54 17.45
CA ASP A 82 0.31 -44.75 16.67
C ASP A 82 1.56 -45.50 16.16
N GLN A 83 2.79 -45.01 16.40
CA GLN A 83 4.03 -45.67 15.90
C GLN A 83 4.98 -46.21 16.97
N THR A 84 4.54 -46.44 18.22
CA THR A 84 5.41 -47.07 19.25
C THR A 84 4.79 -48.26 19.95
N GLY A 85 4.08 -49.12 19.21
CA GLY A 85 3.65 -50.39 19.76
C GLY A 85 2.92 -51.26 18.76
N ASN A 86 3.66 -51.97 17.90
CA ASN A 86 3.42 -53.38 17.57
C ASN A 86 4.26 -53.82 16.37
N THR A 87 5.53 -54.16 16.58
CA THR A 87 6.21 -55.15 15.70
C THR A 87 7.30 -55.86 16.50
N LYS A 88 6.88 -56.74 17.40
CA LYS A 88 7.73 -57.83 17.87
C LYS A 88 6.85 -59.01 18.25
N ASN A 89 6.60 -59.87 17.28
CA ASN A 89 6.28 -61.29 17.45
C ASN A 89 6.84 -62.03 16.25
#